data_AF-A0A1L9PK37-F1
#
_entry.id   AF-A0A1L9PK37-F1
#
_cell.length_a   1.000
_cell.length_b   1.000
_cell.length_c   1.000
_cell.angle_alpha   90.00
_cell.angle_beta   90.00
_cell.angle_gamma   90.00
#
_symmetry.space_group_name_H-M   'P 1'
#
loop_
_entity.id
_entity.type
_entity.pdbx_description
1 polymer ?
#
loop_
_entity_poly.entity_id
_entity_poly.type
_entity_poly.pdbx_seq_one_letter_code
_entity_poly.pdbx_strand_id
1 'polypeptide(L)'
;MSNRIPEMDDPDEFPYCIWYPETASEATYRALAVRYPQMKYQIGRACAVAGYVGLFGDLDLLPECHIAEEARENQQWEIYDAIMKADVRYNAMDDYTRTVFSQPSKGYLNGDTAVRSYLDIKTEFKAPPDWDDFPLPGNRRQGQFDIAEDDPINARFIMNNDLSRITPETTLLPYCIWYPSVPHPSTCKELFRRLPSMKPAIAKACILADYPETWDFLDVDPDENLMMDARQSHNPKYLRDLESKLPERGCAQYPRGYTPLETRAIPRHDMFEPTLIGMISPNVTLTPSADIHSGVPYNGRCVSMAHTELTVGLPDELQKLAKELWDRDYTAIEFDDKYYASLVNKNE
;
A
#
# COMPACT_ATOMS: atom_id res chain seq x y z
N MET A 1 -11.23 13.63 19.78
CA MET A 1 -10.58 13.17 21.05
C MET A 1 -10.83 14.16 22.22
N SER A 2 -10.67 13.80 23.51
CA SER A 2 -11.10 14.63 24.66
C SER A 2 -10.10 15.69 25.18
N ASN A 3 -8.88 15.73 24.66
CA ASN A 3 -7.79 16.63 25.08
C ASN A 3 -7.41 16.55 26.58
N ARG A 4 -7.69 15.42 27.24
CA ARG A 4 -7.30 15.16 28.64
C ARG A 4 -6.22 14.08 28.69
N ILE A 5 -5.16 14.32 29.45
CA ILE A 5 -4.06 13.36 29.65
C ILE A 5 -4.29 12.64 30.98
N PRO A 6 -4.51 11.31 30.97
CA PRO A 6 -4.63 10.53 32.20
C PRO A 6 -3.27 10.37 32.91
N GLU A 7 -3.35 10.04 34.19
CA GLU A 7 -2.21 9.46 34.94
C GLU A 7 -1.98 8.04 34.40
N MET A 8 -0.74 7.73 34.02
CA MET A 8 -0.33 6.42 33.51
C MET A 8 0.99 6.05 34.18
N ASP A 9 0.94 5.01 35.01
CA ASP A 9 2.06 4.55 35.84
C ASP A 9 2.61 3.19 35.36
N ASP A 10 1.78 2.37 34.71
CA ASP A 10 2.15 1.05 34.20
C ASP A 10 2.45 1.08 32.69
N PRO A 11 3.48 0.36 32.20
CA PRO A 11 3.72 0.18 30.77
C PRO A 11 2.49 -0.23 29.93
N ASP A 12 1.59 -1.06 30.48
CA ASP A 12 0.39 -1.55 29.79
C ASP A 12 -0.71 -0.48 29.69
N GLU A 13 -0.60 0.62 30.45
CA GLU A 13 -1.52 1.75 30.38
C GLU A 13 -1.23 2.70 29.21
N PHE A 14 -0.05 2.61 28.60
CA PHE A 14 0.30 3.46 27.46
C PHE A 14 -0.42 2.98 26.18
N PRO A 15 -1.38 3.74 25.65
CA PRO A 15 -2.06 3.34 24.42
C PRO A 15 -1.09 3.37 23.23
N TYR A 16 -1.15 2.31 22.42
CA TYR A 16 -0.41 2.26 21.15
C TYR A 16 -0.93 3.30 20.15
N CYS A 17 -2.26 3.34 19.96
CA CYS A 17 -2.91 4.26 19.03
C CYS A 17 -3.54 5.43 19.78
N ILE A 18 -3.04 6.64 19.52
CA ILE A 18 -3.53 7.91 20.09
C ILE A 18 -3.93 8.92 19.01
N TRP A 19 -4.15 8.49 17.78
CA TRP A 19 -4.46 9.36 16.64
C TRP A 19 -5.78 9.02 15.94
N TYR A 20 -6.48 7.99 16.42
CA TYR A 20 -7.76 7.51 15.90
C TYR A 20 -8.85 7.55 17.00
N PRO A 21 -10.14 7.82 16.68
CA PRO A 21 -10.71 8.20 15.38
C PRO A 21 -10.40 9.63 14.95
N GLU A 22 -10.05 10.48 15.92
CA GLU A 22 -9.67 11.88 15.72
C GLU A 22 -8.43 12.17 16.55
N THR A 23 -7.57 13.05 16.04
CA THR A 23 -6.39 13.51 16.75
C THR A 23 -6.75 14.49 17.87
N ALA A 24 -5.87 14.60 18.87
CA ALA A 24 -5.96 15.62 19.91
C ALA A 24 -5.35 16.94 19.41
N SER A 25 -5.51 18.01 20.20
CA SER A 25 -4.86 19.29 19.91
C SER A 25 -3.34 19.18 20.02
N GLU A 26 -2.61 19.97 19.24
CA GLU A 26 -1.13 20.03 19.31
C GLU A 26 -0.65 20.35 20.74
N ALA A 27 -1.35 21.26 21.44
CA ALA A 27 -1.02 21.61 22.83
C ALA A 27 -1.13 20.40 23.78
N THR A 28 -2.13 19.54 23.58
CA THR A 28 -2.27 18.30 24.34
C THR A 28 -1.10 17.36 24.08
N TYR A 29 -0.72 17.17 22.82
CA TYR A 29 0.41 16.30 22.49
C TYR A 29 1.75 16.86 22.98
N ARG A 30 1.94 18.20 22.98
CA ARG A 30 3.09 18.86 23.61
C ARG A 30 3.16 18.57 25.11
N ALA A 31 2.05 18.71 25.81
CA ALA A 31 1.97 18.36 27.24
C ALA A 31 2.22 16.86 27.47
N LEU A 32 1.73 16.00 26.59
CA LEU A 32 1.94 14.56 26.65
C LEU A 32 3.43 14.19 26.45
N ALA A 33 4.11 14.81 25.50
CA ALA A 33 5.53 14.59 25.23
C ALA A 33 6.42 14.98 26.43
N VAL A 34 6.08 16.09 27.11
CA VAL A 34 6.78 16.52 28.34
C VAL A 34 6.54 15.54 29.49
N ARG A 35 5.29 15.05 29.63
CA ARG A 35 4.89 14.22 30.74
C ARG A 35 5.34 12.76 30.60
N TYR A 36 5.26 12.20 29.40
CA TYR A 36 5.62 10.82 29.07
C TYR A 36 6.51 10.78 27.82
N PRO A 37 7.82 11.10 27.95
CA PRO A 37 8.74 11.14 26.82
C PRO A 37 8.86 9.82 26.04
N GLN A 38 8.56 8.69 26.69
CA GLN A 38 8.55 7.37 26.06
C GLN A 38 7.49 7.22 24.97
N MET A 39 6.43 8.05 24.97
CA MET A 39 5.35 8.01 23.98
C MET A 39 5.66 8.81 22.70
N LYS A 40 6.91 9.26 22.53
CA LYS A 40 7.27 10.20 21.45
C LYS A 40 6.96 9.68 20.03
N TYR A 41 7.04 8.37 19.78
CA TYR A 41 6.70 7.80 18.46
C TYR A 41 5.19 7.78 18.20
N GLN A 42 4.38 7.47 19.21
CA GLN A 42 2.93 7.56 19.14
C GLN A 42 2.49 9.00 18.87
N ILE A 43 3.15 9.97 19.53
CA ILE A 43 2.91 11.39 19.29
C ILE A 43 3.39 11.78 17.88
N GLY A 44 4.53 11.27 17.43
CA GLY A 44 5.03 11.47 16.08
C GLY A 44 4.06 11.02 15.01
N ARG A 45 3.45 9.83 15.16
CA ARG A 45 2.42 9.34 14.26
C ARG A 45 1.14 10.18 14.31
N ALA A 46 0.76 10.66 15.49
CA ALA A 46 -0.33 11.64 15.59
C ALA A 46 -0.03 12.96 14.87
N CYS A 47 1.23 13.41 14.87
CA CYS A 47 1.66 14.57 14.10
C CYS A 47 1.57 14.30 12.59
N ALA A 48 1.93 13.11 12.14
CA ALA A 48 1.80 12.68 10.75
C ALA A 48 0.33 12.62 10.27
N VAL A 49 -0.61 12.30 11.17
CA VAL A 49 -2.05 12.38 10.87
C VAL A 49 -2.58 13.81 10.87
N ALA A 50 -2.17 14.63 11.85
CA ALA A 50 -2.76 15.95 12.09
C ALA A 50 -2.06 17.12 11.36
N GLY A 51 -0.85 16.91 10.84
CA GLY A 51 -0.01 17.95 10.24
C GLY A 51 0.70 18.86 11.26
N TYR A 52 1.00 18.36 12.46
CA TYR A 52 1.69 19.14 13.49
C TYR A 52 3.22 19.17 13.27
N VAL A 53 3.66 19.80 12.19
CA VAL A 53 5.08 19.81 11.76
C VAL A 53 6.02 20.37 12.83
N GLY A 54 5.64 21.46 13.49
CA GLY A 54 6.46 22.08 14.54
C GLY A 54 6.68 21.13 15.72
N LEU A 55 5.63 20.45 16.18
CA LEU A 55 5.74 19.45 17.24
C LEU A 55 6.57 18.25 16.77
N PHE A 56 6.37 17.77 15.55
CA PHE A 56 7.14 16.66 15.00
C PHE A 56 8.66 16.95 15.05
N GLY A 57 9.07 18.17 14.66
CA GLY A 57 10.46 18.60 14.73
C GLY A 57 11.03 18.64 16.16
N ASP A 58 10.20 18.97 17.16
CA ASP A 58 10.63 19.06 18.56
C ASP A 58 10.81 17.68 19.24
N LEU A 59 10.23 16.61 18.70
CA LEU A 59 10.26 15.27 19.30
C LEU A 59 11.59 14.53 19.12
N ASP A 60 12.46 15.01 18.22
CA ASP A 60 13.76 14.41 17.88
C ASP A 60 13.64 12.88 17.70
N LEU A 61 12.81 12.49 16.73
CA LEU A 61 12.56 11.10 16.37
C LEU A 61 13.63 10.61 15.39
N LEU A 62 13.95 9.32 15.47
CA LEU A 62 14.62 8.68 14.35
C LEU A 62 13.72 8.74 13.10
N PRO A 63 14.28 8.77 11.88
CA PRO A 63 13.51 8.72 10.64
C PRO A 63 12.69 7.42 10.56
N GLU A 64 11.43 7.45 10.98
CA GLU A 64 10.62 6.26 11.25
C GLU A 64 9.67 5.93 10.08
N CYS A 65 9.65 4.66 9.67
CA CYS A 65 8.92 4.21 8.47
C CYS A 65 7.41 4.37 8.58
N HIS A 66 6.78 3.93 9.68
CA HIS A 66 5.33 4.01 9.87
C HIS A 66 4.83 5.46 9.92
N ILE A 67 5.58 6.35 10.57
CA ILE A 67 5.28 7.78 10.60
C ILE A 67 5.41 8.38 9.20
N ALA A 68 6.41 7.99 8.41
CA ALA A 68 6.52 8.44 7.02
C ALA A 68 5.36 7.94 6.17
N GLU A 69 4.99 6.67 6.28
CA GLU A 69 3.84 6.12 5.52
C GLU A 69 2.53 6.78 5.91
N GLU A 70 2.31 7.02 7.21
CA GLU A 70 1.17 7.76 7.72
C GLU A 70 1.16 9.22 7.23
N ALA A 71 2.31 9.90 7.26
CA ALA A 71 2.44 11.28 6.81
C ALA A 71 2.13 11.39 5.31
N ARG A 72 2.65 10.44 4.52
CA ARG A 72 2.34 10.33 3.09
C ARG A 72 0.85 10.14 2.83
N GLU A 73 0.20 9.23 3.56
CA GLU A 73 -1.23 8.95 3.40
C GLU A 73 -2.09 10.17 3.75
N ASN A 74 -1.72 10.92 4.79
CA ASN A 74 -2.43 12.12 5.22
C ASN A 74 -1.91 13.41 4.52
N GLN A 75 -1.11 13.27 3.46
CA GLN A 75 -0.55 14.37 2.65
C GLN A 75 0.28 15.40 3.46
N GLN A 76 0.88 14.98 4.57
CA GLN A 76 1.78 15.79 5.39
C GLN A 76 3.21 15.73 4.85
N TRP A 77 3.40 16.34 3.69
CA TRP A 77 4.64 16.25 2.91
C TRP A 77 5.86 16.79 3.67
N GLU A 78 5.73 17.83 4.48
CA GLU A 78 6.86 18.37 5.25
C GLU A 78 7.43 17.34 6.24
N ILE A 79 6.57 16.55 6.88
CA ILE A 79 6.97 15.47 7.80
C ILE A 79 7.56 14.30 7.00
N TYR A 80 6.88 13.91 5.92
CA TYR A 80 7.34 12.85 5.02
C TYR A 80 8.74 13.15 4.47
N ASP A 81 8.95 14.34 3.92
CA ASP A 81 10.21 14.78 3.33
C ASP A 81 11.32 14.87 4.38
N ALA A 82 11.01 15.33 5.59
CA ALA A 82 11.98 15.37 6.69
C ALA A 82 12.51 13.96 7.02
N ILE A 83 11.64 12.94 7.02
CA ILE A 83 12.03 11.55 7.25
C ILE A 83 12.75 10.98 6.01
N MET A 84 12.22 11.22 4.81
CA MET A 84 12.74 10.65 3.57
C MET A 84 14.10 11.19 3.16
N LYS A 85 14.44 12.41 3.59
CA LYS A 85 15.75 13.02 3.40
C LYS A 85 16.88 12.30 4.14
N ALA A 86 16.56 11.50 5.15
CA ALA A 86 17.57 10.72 5.87
C ALA A 86 18.08 9.54 5.04
N ASP A 87 19.38 9.27 5.12
CA ASP A 87 20.03 8.15 4.43
C ASP A 87 19.58 6.78 4.97
N VAL A 88 19.14 6.73 6.24
CA VAL A 88 18.73 5.51 6.93
C VAL A 88 17.40 5.76 7.64
N ARG A 89 16.47 4.80 7.48
CA ARG A 89 15.16 4.79 8.14
C ARG A 89 15.06 3.63 9.12
N TYR A 90 14.13 3.73 10.05
CA TYR A 90 14.00 2.85 11.20
C TYR A 90 12.58 2.35 11.40
N ASN A 91 12.45 1.13 11.91
CA ASN A 91 11.20 0.56 12.38
C ASN A 91 11.16 0.67 13.91
N ALA A 92 10.56 1.74 14.40
CA ALA A 92 10.37 1.94 15.84
C ALA A 92 9.01 1.44 16.32
N MET A 93 8.07 1.25 15.41
CA MET A 93 6.70 0.82 15.68
C MET A 93 6.39 -0.51 14.98
N ASP A 94 5.40 -1.25 15.47
CA ASP A 94 4.84 -2.45 14.85
C ASP A 94 3.33 -2.50 15.14
N ASP A 95 2.52 -2.32 14.09
CA ASP A 95 1.06 -2.25 14.18
C ASP A 95 0.39 -3.57 14.52
N TYR A 96 0.98 -4.69 14.09
CA TYR A 96 0.42 -6.02 14.28
C TYR A 96 0.53 -6.47 15.74
N THR A 97 1.68 -6.19 16.35
CA THR A 97 1.91 -6.49 17.76
C THR A 97 1.51 -5.34 18.69
N ARG A 98 1.29 -4.14 18.14
CA ARG A 98 1.00 -2.88 18.87
C ARG A 98 2.15 -2.50 19.79
N THR A 99 3.37 -2.59 19.29
CA THR A 99 4.61 -2.38 20.06
C THR A 99 5.36 -1.15 19.60
N VAL A 100 5.94 -0.40 20.56
CA VAL A 100 6.96 0.62 20.28
C VAL A 100 8.29 0.15 20.85
N PHE A 101 9.27 -0.07 19.98
CA PHE A 101 10.58 -0.60 20.35
C PHE A 101 11.47 0.50 20.95
N SER A 102 12.05 0.21 22.12
CA SER A 102 13.05 1.09 22.75
C SER A 102 14.37 1.16 21.97
N GLN A 103 14.67 0.12 21.19
CA GLN A 103 15.81 0.04 20.28
C GLN A 103 15.33 -0.25 18.86
N PRO A 104 15.00 0.80 18.08
CA PRO A 104 14.53 0.64 16.71
C PRO A 104 15.59 -0.01 15.80
N SER A 105 15.15 -0.96 14.97
CA SER A 105 15.99 -1.56 13.93
C SER A 105 15.94 -0.72 12.66
N LYS A 106 16.91 -0.89 11.76
CA LYS A 106 16.84 -0.26 10.43
C LYS A 106 15.69 -0.89 9.63
N GLY A 107 14.95 -0.05 8.91
CA GLY A 107 13.79 -0.45 8.13
C GLY A 107 13.67 0.32 6.83
N TYR A 108 12.71 -0.10 6.01
CA TYR A 108 12.36 0.51 4.73
C TYR A 108 10.86 0.76 4.68
N LEU A 109 10.42 1.64 3.77
CA LEU A 109 9.00 1.75 3.43
C LEU A 109 8.62 0.50 2.64
N ASN A 110 7.67 -0.27 3.15
CA ASN A 110 7.19 -1.52 2.56
C ASN A 110 5.66 -1.53 2.39
N GLY A 111 4.97 -0.45 2.76
CA GLY A 111 3.52 -0.34 2.67
C GLY A 111 2.75 -1.23 3.66
N ASP A 112 3.43 -1.73 4.71
CA ASP A 112 2.84 -2.62 5.71
C ASP A 112 2.26 -1.86 6.92
N THR A 113 2.36 -0.53 6.91
CA THR A 113 1.77 0.31 7.96
C THR A 113 0.25 0.29 7.89
N ALA A 114 -0.42 0.00 9.01
CA ALA A 114 -1.87 0.13 9.14
C ALA A 114 -2.25 1.62 9.30
N VAL A 115 -2.13 2.37 8.21
CA VAL A 115 -2.41 3.82 8.16
C VAL A 115 -3.86 4.13 8.54
N ARG A 116 -4.14 5.36 8.98
CA ARG A 116 -5.44 5.77 9.50
C ARG A 116 -6.63 5.37 8.61
N SER A 117 -6.49 5.48 7.28
CA SER A 117 -7.54 5.14 6.32
C SER A 117 -7.96 3.66 6.40
N TYR A 118 -7.05 2.75 6.78
CA TYR A 118 -7.37 1.33 6.96
C TYR A 118 -8.26 1.09 8.18
N LEU A 119 -8.15 1.94 9.21
CA LEU A 119 -8.96 1.83 10.42
C LEU A 119 -10.43 2.21 10.20
N ASP A 120 -10.71 2.98 9.13
CA ASP A 120 -12.08 3.35 8.76
C ASP A 120 -12.80 2.28 7.94
N ILE A 121 -12.09 1.28 7.44
CA ILE A 121 -12.68 0.11 6.78
C ILE A 121 -13.34 -0.77 7.85
N LYS A 122 -14.59 -0.43 8.18
CA LYS A 122 -15.43 -1.26 9.02
C LYS A 122 -15.93 -2.43 8.18
N THR A 123 -15.41 -3.63 8.43
CA THR A 123 -16.01 -4.85 7.90
C THR A 123 -17.44 -4.97 8.45
N GLU A 124 -18.44 -4.82 7.59
CA GLU A 124 -19.76 -5.39 7.89
C GLU A 124 -19.58 -6.89 7.99
N PHE A 125 -19.88 -7.48 9.15
CA PHE A 125 -19.93 -8.93 9.29
C PHE A 125 -21.03 -9.47 8.36
N LYS A 126 -20.64 -9.87 7.15
CA LYS A 126 -21.51 -10.64 6.26
C LYS A 126 -21.48 -12.09 6.72
N ALA A 127 -22.65 -12.72 6.75
CA ALA A 127 -22.74 -14.16 6.90
C ALA A 127 -21.88 -14.84 5.81
N PRO A 128 -21.21 -15.97 6.11
CA PRO A 128 -20.51 -16.73 5.09
C PRO A 128 -21.51 -17.05 3.95
N PRO A 129 -21.10 -16.92 2.68
CA PRO A 129 -21.98 -17.24 1.56
C PRO A 129 -22.41 -18.72 1.62
N ASP A 130 -23.66 -19.00 1.25
CA ASP A 130 -24.17 -20.36 1.15
C ASP A 130 -23.41 -21.12 0.04
N TRP A 131 -23.15 -22.41 0.27
CA TRP A 131 -22.34 -23.25 -0.61
C TRP A 131 -22.92 -23.40 -2.04
N ASP A 132 -24.20 -23.09 -2.22
CA ASP A 132 -24.88 -23.22 -3.52
C ASP A 132 -24.70 -21.99 -4.43
N ASP A 133 -24.11 -20.90 -3.93
CA ASP A 133 -23.83 -19.68 -4.72
C ASP A 133 -22.47 -19.72 -5.47
N PHE A 134 -21.73 -20.84 -5.43
CA PHE A 134 -20.44 -20.96 -6.11
C PHE A 134 -20.58 -21.28 -7.61
N PRO A 135 -20.05 -20.44 -8.53
CA PRO A 135 -19.96 -20.81 -9.94
C PRO A 135 -18.93 -21.94 -10.12
N LEU A 136 -19.33 -22.97 -10.88
CA LEU A 136 -18.53 -24.16 -11.17
C LEU A 136 -17.15 -23.83 -11.79
N PRO A 137 -16.13 -24.67 -11.54
CA PRO A 137 -14.75 -24.41 -11.93
C PRO A 137 -14.55 -24.68 -13.44
N GLY A 138 -14.71 -23.64 -14.24
CA GLY A 138 -14.65 -23.72 -15.70
C GLY A 138 -13.77 -22.65 -16.33
N ASN A 139 -12.47 -22.62 -15.99
CA ASN A 139 -11.35 -22.28 -16.88
C ASN A 139 -10.08 -22.10 -16.04
N ARG A 140 -9.32 -23.19 -15.89
CA ARG A 140 -7.94 -23.12 -15.41
C ARG A 140 -7.12 -22.33 -16.43
N ARG A 141 -6.82 -21.06 -16.15
CA ARG A 141 -5.69 -20.39 -16.81
C ARG A 141 -4.42 -21.04 -16.27
N GLN A 142 -3.86 -21.98 -17.03
CA GLN A 142 -2.45 -22.35 -16.91
C GLN A 142 -1.62 -21.11 -17.25
N GLY A 143 -1.16 -20.42 -16.22
CA GLY A 143 -0.26 -19.27 -16.28
C GLY A 143 0.12 -18.79 -14.87
N GLN A 144 0.02 -19.67 -13.88
CA GLN A 144 0.33 -19.36 -12.50
C GLN A 144 1.85 -19.39 -12.36
N PHE A 145 2.44 -18.22 -12.07
CA PHE A 145 3.87 -17.88 -12.00
C PHE A 145 4.56 -17.58 -13.34
N ASP A 146 4.27 -16.40 -13.89
CA ASP A 146 5.23 -15.73 -14.77
C ASP A 146 5.98 -14.65 -13.96
N ILE A 147 7.11 -15.05 -13.35
CA ILE A 147 8.04 -14.16 -12.63
C ILE A 147 8.82 -13.24 -13.60
N ALA A 148 8.67 -13.42 -14.91
CA ALA A 148 9.42 -12.70 -15.93
C ALA A 148 8.75 -11.38 -16.36
N GLU A 149 7.62 -11.01 -15.76
CA GLU A 149 7.00 -9.73 -16.02
C GLU A 149 7.51 -8.72 -14.98
N ASP A 150 8.56 -7.96 -15.32
CA ASP A 150 9.15 -6.88 -14.48
C ASP A 150 8.16 -5.76 -14.09
N ASP A 151 6.91 -5.80 -14.58
CA ASP A 151 5.85 -4.81 -14.34
C ASP A 151 5.58 -4.58 -12.83
N PRO A 152 5.26 -5.59 -11.98
CA PRO A 152 5.00 -5.35 -10.54
C PRO A 152 6.24 -4.88 -9.78
N ILE A 153 7.43 -5.34 -10.17
CA ILE A 153 8.70 -4.90 -9.55
C ILE A 153 8.96 -3.44 -9.89
N ASN A 154 8.87 -3.07 -11.17
CA ASN A 154 9.00 -1.69 -11.64
C ASN A 154 7.96 -0.78 -10.96
N ALA A 155 6.74 -1.26 -10.76
CA ALA A 155 5.69 -0.53 -10.06
C ALA A 155 6.14 -0.15 -8.64
N ARG A 156 6.73 -1.09 -7.89
CA ARG A 156 7.22 -0.84 -6.53
C ARG A 156 8.38 0.13 -6.48
N PHE A 157 9.34 -0.02 -7.38
CA PHE A 157 10.46 0.93 -7.49
C PHE A 157 9.90 2.35 -7.71
N ILE A 158 8.97 2.52 -8.65
CA ILE A 158 8.30 3.81 -8.91
C ILE A 158 7.60 4.34 -7.65
N MET A 159 6.79 3.52 -6.97
CA MET A 159 6.07 3.91 -5.75
C MET A 159 7.00 4.29 -4.59
N ASN A 160 8.20 3.70 -4.55
CA ASN A 160 9.27 4.02 -3.59
C ASN A 160 10.16 5.19 -4.04
N ASN A 161 9.75 5.94 -5.07
CA ASN A 161 10.50 7.07 -5.62
C ASN A 161 11.85 6.70 -6.24
N ASP A 162 12.02 5.43 -6.63
CA ASP A 162 13.21 4.93 -7.29
C ASP A 162 12.92 4.65 -8.77
N LEU A 163 13.57 5.41 -9.65
CA LEU A 163 13.49 5.26 -11.10
C LEU A 163 14.78 4.65 -11.68
N SER A 164 15.66 4.06 -10.87
CA SER A 164 16.95 3.49 -11.29
C SER A 164 16.79 2.42 -12.36
N ARG A 165 15.70 1.63 -12.29
CA ARG A 165 15.38 0.54 -13.23
C ARG A 165 14.56 0.98 -14.45
N ILE A 166 14.09 2.23 -14.47
CA ILE A 166 13.21 2.75 -15.51
C ILE A 166 14.03 3.56 -16.52
N THR A 167 14.19 2.98 -17.71
CA THR A 167 14.84 3.62 -18.86
C THR A 167 13.83 3.84 -19.99
N PRO A 168 14.12 4.70 -20.99
CA PRO A 168 13.26 4.88 -22.14
C PRO A 168 12.99 3.59 -22.95
N GLU A 169 13.85 2.59 -22.81
CA GLU A 169 13.75 1.29 -23.48
C GLU A 169 12.95 0.25 -22.69
N THR A 170 12.52 0.56 -21.46
CA THR A 170 11.72 -0.35 -20.64
C THR A 170 10.38 -0.64 -21.33
N THR A 171 10.14 -1.89 -21.67
CA THR A 171 8.92 -2.33 -22.40
C THR A 171 7.78 -2.76 -21.49
N LEU A 172 8.10 -3.28 -20.30
CA LEU A 172 7.14 -3.74 -19.30
C LEU A 172 6.85 -2.61 -18.31
N LEU A 173 5.87 -1.78 -18.66
CA LEU A 173 5.50 -0.61 -17.87
C LEU A 173 4.22 -0.86 -17.06
N PRO A 174 4.28 -0.67 -15.73
CA PRO A 174 3.12 -0.86 -14.87
C PRO A 174 2.08 0.20 -15.12
N TYR A 175 0.83 -0.23 -15.27
CA TYR A 175 -0.29 0.70 -15.21
C TYR A 175 -0.58 1.11 -13.76
N CYS A 176 -0.65 0.15 -12.84
CA CYS A 176 -0.88 0.43 -11.42
C CYS A 176 0.41 0.87 -10.72
N ILE A 177 0.56 2.18 -10.51
CA ILE A 177 1.69 2.78 -9.80
C ILE A 177 1.27 3.50 -8.52
N TRP A 178 0.09 3.21 -7.96
CA TRP A 178 -0.53 3.96 -6.85
C TRP A 178 -1.03 3.09 -5.70
N TYR A 179 -0.75 1.79 -5.72
CA TYR A 179 -1.14 0.85 -4.67
C TYR A 179 0.00 -0.14 -4.40
N PRO A 180 0.39 -0.35 -3.14
CA PRO A 180 -0.26 0.14 -1.91
C PRO A 180 0.11 1.59 -1.59
N SER A 181 1.05 2.16 -2.33
CA SER A 181 1.51 3.52 -2.10
C SER A 181 1.58 4.33 -3.40
N VAL A 182 1.61 5.65 -3.28
CA VAL A 182 1.66 6.57 -4.42
C VAL A 182 3.05 7.21 -4.52
N PRO A 183 3.65 7.30 -5.72
CA PRO A 183 4.89 8.02 -5.94
C PRO A 183 4.76 9.50 -5.59
N HIS A 184 5.89 10.10 -5.22
CA HIS A 184 6.02 11.52 -4.98
C HIS A 184 5.84 12.33 -6.28
N PRO A 185 5.29 13.56 -6.22
CA PRO A 185 5.07 14.42 -7.38
C PRO A 185 6.31 14.62 -8.27
N SER A 186 7.51 14.75 -7.68
CA SER A 186 8.76 14.88 -8.45
C SER A 186 9.10 13.60 -9.23
N THR A 187 8.88 12.43 -8.63
CA THR A 187 9.01 11.13 -9.27
C THR A 187 8.05 11.01 -10.44
N CYS A 188 6.79 11.42 -10.27
CA CYS A 188 5.79 11.47 -11.34
C CYS A 188 6.24 12.34 -12.52
N LYS A 189 6.74 13.56 -12.24
CA LYS A 189 7.23 14.48 -13.28
C LYS A 189 8.44 13.90 -14.04
N GLU A 190 9.38 13.30 -13.31
CA GLU A 190 10.56 12.68 -13.92
C GLU A 190 10.20 11.40 -14.70
N LEU A 191 9.27 10.59 -14.20
CA LEU A 191 8.75 9.41 -14.89
C LEU A 191 8.09 9.81 -16.21
N PHE A 192 7.25 10.84 -16.20
CA PHE A 192 6.64 11.38 -17.42
C PHE A 192 7.69 11.90 -18.41
N ARG A 193 8.74 12.57 -17.92
CA ARG A 193 9.85 13.05 -18.75
C ARG A 193 10.60 11.91 -19.45
N ARG A 194 10.80 10.77 -18.76
CA ARG A 194 11.46 9.58 -19.33
C ARG A 194 10.55 8.79 -20.26
N LEU A 195 9.29 8.62 -19.86
CA LEU A 195 8.30 7.76 -20.52
C LEU A 195 6.94 8.46 -20.60
N PRO A 196 6.73 9.33 -21.60
CA PRO A 196 5.45 10.02 -21.79
C PRO A 196 4.25 9.08 -21.98
N SER A 197 4.49 7.84 -22.42
CA SER A 197 3.47 6.79 -22.56
C SER A 197 2.82 6.41 -21.22
N MET A 198 3.49 6.62 -20.08
CA MET A 198 2.94 6.36 -18.75
C MET A 198 2.01 7.47 -18.25
N LYS A 199 1.71 8.50 -19.07
CA LYS A 199 0.82 9.61 -18.70
C LYS A 199 -0.48 9.16 -18.00
N PRO A 200 -1.23 8.15 -18.50
CA PRO A 200 -2.48 7.75 -17.86
C PRO A 200 -2.28 7.19 -16.45
N ALA A 201 -1.21 6.42 -16.24
CA ALA A 201 -0.87 5.87 -14.93
C ALA A 201 -0.51 6.97 -13.92
N ILE A 202 0.27 7.96 -14.37
CA ILE A 202 0.67 9.12 -13.56
C ILE A 202 -0.52 10.03 -13.27
N ALA A 203 -1.40 10.23 -14.24
CA ALA A 203 -2.63 11.01 -14.08
C ALA A 203 -3.54 10.40 -13.00
N LYS A 204 -3.69 9.06 -12.97
CA LYS A 204 -4.45 8.37 -11.92
C LYS A 204 -3.81 8.55 -10.55
N ALA A 205 -2.49 8.45 -10.43
CA ALA A 205 -1.76 8.76 -9.20
C ALA A 205 -2.02 10.22 -8.74
N CYS A 206 -2.07 11.18 -9.66
CA CYS A 206 -2.37 12.58 -9.34
C CYS A 206 -3.80 12.78 -8.80
N ILE A 207 -4.79 12.08 -9.34
CA ILE A 207 -6.18 12.15 -8.84
C ILE A 207 -6.27 11.56 -7.42
N LEU A 208 -5.61 10.41 -7.20
CA LEU A 208 -5.69 9.66 -5.94
C LEU A 208 -4.92 10.33 -4.80
N ALA A 209 -3.76 10.92 -5.08
CA ALA A 209 -2.94 11.60 -4.06
C ALA A 209 -3.08 13.13 -4.07
N ASP A 210 -4.02 13.66 -4.84
CA ASP A 210 -4.31 15.08 -5.00
C ASP A 210 -3.09 15.95 -5.39
N TYR A 211 -2.52 15.71 -6.57
CA TYR A 211 -1.39 16.46 -7.13
C TYR A 211 -1.80 17.43 -8.27
N PRO A 212 -2.41 18.59 -7.96
CA PRO A 212 -2.97 19.48 -8.99
C PRO A 212 -1.90 20.10 -9.89
N GLU A 213 -0.72 20.41 -9.35
CA GLU A 213 0.38 21.00 -10.13
C GLU A 213 1.02 19.98 -11.09
N THR A 214 1.16 18.73 -10.66
CA THR A 214 1.65 17.65 -11.53
C THR A 214 0.63 17.35 -12.61
N TRP A 215 -0.66 17.34 -12.26
CA TRP A 215 -1.74 17.18 -13.24
C TRP A 215 -1.68 18.22 -14.36
N ASP A 216 -1.56 19.50 -14.01
CA ASP A 216 -1.50 20.59 -14.98
C ASP A 216 -0.29 20.47 -15.93
N PHE A 217 0.82 19.91 -15.43
CA PHE A 217 2.02 19.66 -16.23
C PHE A 217 1.85 18.54 -17.28
N LEU A 218 0.97 17.56 -17.05
CA LEU A 218 0.86 16.36 -17.90
C LEU A 218 0.06 16.59 -19.19
N ASP A 219 -0.79 17.64 -19.22
CA ASP A 219 -1.85 17.83 -20.24
C ASP A 219 -2.58 16.52 -20.54
N VAL A 220 -3.36 16.06 -19.55
CA VAL A 220 -4.03 14.76 -19.58
C VAL A 220 -5.24 14.78 -20.52
N ASP A 221 -5.39 13.71 -21.29
CA ASP A 221 -6.55 13.47 -22.15
C ASP A 221 -7.63 12.68 -21.38
N PRO A 222 -8.93 12.93 -21.62
CA PRO A 222 -9.98 12.20 -20.93
C PRO A 222 -10.05 10.72 -21.33
N ASP A 223 -10.12 9.84 -20.33
CA ASP A 223 -10.45 8.43 -20.48
C ASP A 223 -11.44 7.95 -19.42
N GLU A 224 -12.11 6.82 -19.68
CA GLU A 224 -13.17 6.29 -18.83
C GLU A 224 -12.71 6.00 -17.38
N ASN A 225 -11.46 5.55 -17.18
CA ASN A 225 -10.92 5.24 -15.87
C ASN A 225 -10.63 6.53 -15.08
N LEU A 226 -9.96 7.51 -15.70
CA LEU A 226 -9.68 8.80 -15.05
C LEU A 226 -10.96 9.57 -14.73
N MET A 227 -11.96 9.52 -15.60
CA MET A 227 -13.27 10.12 -15.35
C MET A 227 -13.97 9.48 -14.14
N MET A 228 -13.83 8.17 -13.94
CA MET A 228 -14.40 7.48 -12.79
C MET A 228 -13.71 7.89 -11.49
N ASP A 229 -12.38 7.91 -11.45
CA ASP A 229 -11.64 8.33 -10.25
C ASP A 229 -11.86 9.81 -9.95
N ALA A 230 -11.86 10.67 -10.97
CA ALA A 230 -12.07 12.11 -10.80
C ALA A 230 -13.44 12.45 -10.21
N ARG A 231 -14.48 11.64 -10.48
CA ARG A 231 -15.81 11.77 -9.85
C ARG A 231 -15.80 11.41 -8.37
N GLN A 232 -14.89 10.53 -7.96
CA GLN A 232 -14.73 10.13 -6.56
C GLN A 232 -13.73 11.02 -5.80
N SER A 233 -12.89 11.77 -6.53
CA SER A 233 -11.93 12.69 -5.93
C SER A 233 -12.63 13.83 -5.20
N HIS A 234 -12.10 14.18 -4.03
CA HIS A 234 -12.54 15.33 -3.25
C HIS A 234 -12.21 16.66 -3.93
N ASN A 235 -11.21 16.67 -4.83
CA ASN A 235 -10.82 17.86 -5.56
C ASN A 235 -11.56 17.95 -6.91
N PRO A 236 -12.47 18.92 -7.09
CA PRO A 236 -13.28 19.03 -8.30
C PRO A 236 -12.47 19.48 -9.52
N LYS A 237 -11.21 19.90 -9.36
CA LYS A 237 -10.33 20.34 -10.45
C LYS A 237 -10.17 19.26 -11.52
N TYR A 238 -9.91 18.02 -11.12
CA TYR A 238 -9.64 16.92 -12.04
C TYR A 238 -10.83 16.65 -12.95
N LEU A 239 -12.02 16.53 -12.35
CA LEU A 239 -13.24 16.27 -13.12
C LEU A 239 -13.56 17.42 -14.07
N ARG A 240 -13.47 18.67 -13.59
CA ARG A 240 -13.74 19.86 -14.43
C ARG A 240 -12.77 19.98 -15.60
N ASP A 241 -11.48 19.73 -15.37
CA ASP A 241 -10.47 19.76 -16.43
C ASP A 241 -10.76 18.71 -17.51
N LEU A 242 -11.02 17.47 -17.10
CA LEU A 242 -11.37 16.39 -18.03
C LEU A 242 -12.66 16.71 -18.81
N GLU A 243 -13.72 17.16 -18.13
CA GLU A 243 -15.00 17.54 -18.75
C GLU A 243 -14.82 18.67 -19.77
N SER A 244 -13.95 19.64 -19.50
CA SER A 244 -13.68 20.75 -20.41
C SER A 244 -13.03 20.31 -21.72
N LYS A 245 -12.25 19.21 -21.69
CA LYS A 245 -11.52 18.67 -22.85
C LYS A 245 -12.34 17.68 -23.67
N LEU A 246 -13.44 17.15 -23.13
CA LEU A 246 -14.31 16.17 -23.81
C LEU A 246 -14.80 16.60 -25.20
N PRO A 247 -15.26 17.85 -25.43
CA PRO A 247 -15.80 18.24 -26.73
C PRO A 247 -14.75 18.24 -27.85
N GLU A 248 -13.50 18.53 -27.51
CA GLU A 248 -12.41 18.68 -28.48
C GLU A 248 -11.62 17.38 -28.67
N ARG A 249 -11.31 16.69 -27.56
CA ARG A 249 -10.41 15.52 -27.54
C ARG A 249 -11.15 14.19 -27.47
N GLY A 250 -12.44 14.21 -27.15
CA GLY A 250 -13.23 13.01 -26.89
C GLY A 250 -12.87 12.35 -25.57
N CYS A 251 -13.37 11.12 -25.37
CA CYS A 251 -13.04 10.27 -24.24
C CYS A 251 -12.60 8.92 -24.75
N ALA A 252 -11.38 8.49 -24.43
CA ALA A 252 -10.92 7.15 -24.76
C ALA A 252 -11.76 6.12 -23.98
N GLN A 253 -12.23 5.10 -24.70
CA GLN A 253 -12.92 3.94 -24.13
C GLN A 253 -12.02 2.72 -24.28
N TYR A 254 -11.87 1.94 -23.20
CA TYR A 254 -11.15 0.68 -23.26
C TYR A 254 -12.07 -0.43 -23.78
N PRO A 255 -11.61 -1.33 -24.68
CA PRO A 255 -12.45 -2.37 -25.26
C PRO A 255 -13.09 -3.25 -24.18
N ARG A 256 -14.43 -3.32 -24.18
CA ARG A 256 -15.19 -4.29 -23.38
C ARG A 256 -15.13 -5.66 -24.05
N GLY A 257 -14.04 -6.40 -23.85
CA GLY A 257 -13.81 -7.70 -24.48
C GLY A 257 -13.30 -8.76 -23.52
N TYR A 258 -14.16 -9.74 -23.22
CA TYR A 258 -13.94 -11.10 -22.68
C TYR A 258 -13.17 -11.33 -21.35
N THR A 259 -12.56 -10.31 -20.74
CA THR A 259 -12.03 -10.38 -19.37
C THR A 259 -12.41 -9.13 -18.58
N PRO A 260 -13.35 -9.22 -17.61
CA PRO A 260 -13.83 -8.06 -16.84
C PRO A 260 -12.78 -7.33 -15.97
N LEU A 261 -11.57 -7.88 -15.81
CA LEU A 261 -10.58 -7.45 -14.80
C LEU A 261 -9.35 -6.75 -15.39
N GLU A 262 -9.04 -6.91 -16.67
CA GLU A 262 -7.76 -6.41 -17.25
C GLU A 262 -7.82 -4.93 -17.63
N THR A 263 -9.01 -4.34 -17.83
CA THR A 263 -9.17 -2.97 -18.36
C THR A 263 -9.92 -1.99 -17.46
N ARG A 264 -10.61 -2.48 -16.43
CA ARG A 264 -11.30 -1.62 -15.46
C ARG A 264 -10.38 -1.39 -14.27
N ALA A 265 -9.89 -0.16 -14.15
CA ALA A 265 -9.07 0.20 -13.00
C ALA A 265 -9.96 0.13 -11.74
N ILE A 266 -9.63 -0.79 -10.83
CA ILE A 266 -10.37 -1.00 -9.60
C ILE A 266 -10.17 0.23 -8.69
N PRO A 267 -11.22 0.76 -8.04
CA PRO A 267 -11.05 1.83 -7.05
C PRO A 267 -10.06 1.40 -5.97
N ARG A 268 -9.19 2.32 -5.53
CA ARG A 268 -8.11 2.01 -4.58
C ARG A 268 -8.60 1.30 -3.31
N HIS A 269 -9.78 1.66 -2.79
CA HIS A 269 -10.35 1.06 -1.58
C HIS A 269 -10.83 -0.38 -1.76
N ASP A 270 -11.04 -0.82 -3.00
CA ASP A 270 -11.39 -2.20 -3.33
C ASP A 270 -10.13 -3.04 -3.64
N MET A 271 -8.94 -2.43 -3.65
CA MET A 271 -7.68 -3.11 -3.96
C MET A 271 -7.11 -3.83 -2.74
N PHE A 272 -6.61 -5.04 -2.96
CA PHE A 272 -6.03 -5.87 -1.90
C PHE A 272 -4.83 -6.67 -2.43
N GLU A 273 -3.78 -6.75 -1.61
CA GLU A 273 -2.59 -7.53 -1.91
C GLU A 273 -2.61 -8.88 -1.22
N PRO A 274 -2.71 -9.99 -1.96
CA PRO A 274 -2.56 -11.31 -1.38
C PRO A 274 -1.10 -11.53 -1.00
N THR A 275 -0.78 -11.40 0.30
CA THR A 275 0.49 -11.86 0.84
C THR A 275 0.40 -13.35 1.11
N LEU A 276 0.88 -14.17 0.16
CA LEU A 276 1.06 -15.60 0.39
C LEU A 276 2.23 -15.83 1.36
N ILE A 277 1.95 -15.83 2.66
CA ILE A 277 2.87 -16.36 3.70
C ILE A 277 2.63 -17.87 3.91
N GLY A 278 1.53 -18.41 3.39
CA GLY A 278 1.17 -19.81 3.56
C GLY A 278 1.72 -20.71 2.46
N MET A 279 2.80 -21.41 2.74
CA MET A 279 2.66 -22.85 2.60
C MET A 279 1.58 -23.30 3.59
N ILE A 280 0.54 -23.93 3.02
CA ILE A 280 -0.59 -24.58 3.71
C ILE A 280 -1.73 -23.61 4.05
N SER A 281 -2.61 -23.39 3.08
CA SER A 281 -3.94 -23.95 3.28
C SER A 281 -4.11 -25.13 2.31
N PRO A 282 -4.33 -26.37 2.79
CA PRO A 282 -4.78 -27.47 1.95
C PRO A 282 -6.27 -27.30 1.61
N ASN A 283 -6.93 -26.26 2.12
CA ASN A 283 -8.36 -26.00 1.94
C ASN A 283 -8.61 -24.52 1.62
N VAL A 284 -8.00 -24.01 0.55
CA VAL A 284 -8.50 -22.82 -0.16
C VAL A 284 -9.80 -23.16 -0.94
N THR A 285 -10.20 -24.44 -0.96
CA THR A 285 -11.51 -24.93 -1.43
C THR A 285 -12.71 -24.34 -0.70
N LEU A 286 -12.53 -23.65 0.43
CA LEU A 286 -13.61 -23.03 1.21
C LEU A 286 -13.62 -21.51 1.20
N THR A 287 -12.74 -20.87 0.43
CA THR A 287 -12.94 -19.45 0.09
C THR A 287 -12.49 -19.16 -1.34
N PRO A 288 -13.26 -19.64 -2.33
CA PRO A 288 -13.07 -19.23 -3.73
C PRO A 288 -13.16 -17.71 -3.94
N SER A 289 -13.70 -16.96 -2.98
CA SER A 289 -13.94 -15.51 -3.08
C SER A 289 -12.71 -14.61 -2.87
N ALA A 290 -11.52 -15.13 -2.57
CA ALA A 290 -10.30 -14.33 -2.71
C ALA A 290 -9.95 -14.09 -4.19
N ASP A 291 -10.43 -14.95 -5.10
CA ASP A 291 -10.01 -14.99 -6.51
C ASP A 291 -11.10 -14.67 -7.53
N ILE A 292 -12.32 -14.25 -7.14
CA ILE A 292 -13.38 -14.00 -8.14
C ILE A 292 -14.12 -12.65 -8.10
N HIS A 293 -13.97 -11.78 -7.09
CA HIS A 293 -14.71 -10.51 -7.12
C HIS A 293 -14.00 -9.26 -6.55
N SER A 294 -12.71 -9.31 -6.22
CA SER A 294 -12.03 -8.14 -5.60
C SER A 294 -10.61 -7.92 -6.13
N GLY A 295 -10.36 -6.71 -6.65
CA GLY A 295 -9.25 -5.90 -6.17
C GLY A 295 -7.81 -6.11 -6.63
N VAL A 296 -7.44 -7.17 -7.35
CA VAL A 296 -6.01 -7.50 -7.49
C VAL A 296 -5.23 -6.39 -8.21
N PRO A 297 -4.20 -5.78 -7.58
CA PRO A 297 -3.34 -4.77 -8.23
C PRO A 297 -2.56 -5.32 -9.42
N TYR A 298 -1.85 -4.45 -10.14
CA TYR A 298 -1.00 -4.82 -11.28
C TYR A 298 -1.77 -5.54 -12.42
N ASN A 299 -2.88 -4.94 -12.85
CA ASN A 299 -3.70 -5.42 -13.97
C ASN A 299 -4.26 -6.84 -13.79
N GLY A 300 -4.58 -7.22 -12.54
CA GLY A 300 -5.14 -8.54 -12.24
C GLY A 300 -4.11 -9.67 -12.23
N ARG A 301 -2.81 -9.36 -12.19
CA ARG A 301 -1.74 -10.35 -12.10
C ARG A 301 -1.58 -10.84 -10.67
N CYS A 302 -1.77 -12.14 -10.45
CA CYS A 302 -1.51 -12.77 -9.17
C CYS A 302 0.00 -13.04 -9.03
N VAL A 303 0.69 -12.16 -8.29
CA VAL A 303 2.09 -12.34 -7.89
C VAL A 303 2.19 -12.44 -6.36
N SER A 304 3.13 -13.23 -5.85
CA SER A 304 3.41 -13.27 -4.42
C SER A 304 4.01 -11.93 -3.99
N MET A 305 3.28 -11.17 -3.17
CA MET A 305 3.76 -9.86 -2.71
C MET A 305 4.95 -9.98 -1.77
N ALA A 306 5.03 -11.04 -0.97
CA ALA A 306 6.22 -11.35 -0.18
C ALA A 306 7.48 -11.45 -1.05
N HIS A 307 7.37 -12.04 -2.26
CA HIS A 307 8.49 -12.13 -3.20
C HIS A 307 8.84 -10.77 -3.82
N THR A 308 7.82 -9.97 -4.16
CA THR A 308 8.02 -8.63 -4.73
C THR A 308 8.71 -7.71 -3.71
N GLU A 309 8.24 -7.71 -2.46
CA GLU A 309 8.82 -6.94 -1.36
C GLU A 309 10.26 -7.39 -1.05
N LEU A 310 10.52 -8.71 -1.03
CA LEU A 310 11.89 -9.22 -0.89
C LEU A 310 12.79 -8.72 -2.03
N THR A 311 12.29 -8.70 -3.26
CA THR A 311 13.07 -8.27 -4.42
C THR A 311 13.39 -6.77 -4.37
N VAL A 312 12.43 -5.96 -3.94
CA VAL A 312 12.60 -4.50 -3.85
C VAL A 312 13.44 -4.11 -2.63
N GLY A 313 13.33 -4.85 -1.53
CA GLY A 313 13.99 -4.55 -0.26
C GLY A 313 15.40 -5.12 -0.09
N LEU A 314 15.84 -6.05 -0.93
CA LEU A 314 17.14 -6.72 -0.81
C LEU A 314 18.17 -6.18 -1.82
N PRO A 315 19.46 -6.09 -1.44
CA PRO A 315 20.58 -5.91 -2.37
C PRO A 315 20.66 -7.03 -3.41
N ASP A 316 21.19 -6.73 -4.60
CA ASP A 316 21.28 -7.67 -5.73
C ASP A 316 21.97 -9.00 -5.36
N GLU A 317 23.00 -8.96 -4.50
CA GLU A 317 23.68 -10.17 -4.04
C GLU A 317 22.77 -11.08 -3.20
N LEU A 318 21.92 -10.48 -2.36
CA LEU A 318 20.95 -11.19 -1.54
C LEU A 318 19.74 -11.63 -2.37
N GLN A 319 19.32 -10.86 -3.38
CA GLN A 319 18.31 -11.30 -4.34
C GLN A 319 18.78 -12.55 -5.10
N LYS A 320 20.05 -12.54 -5.57
CA LYS A 320 20.66 -13.68 -6.26
C LYS A 320 20.73 -14.90 -5.35
N LEU A 321 21.19 -14.73 -4.10
CA LEU A 321 21.23 -15.81 -3.12
C LEU A 321 19.83 -16.34 -2.79
N ALA A 322 18.85 -15.46 -2.59
CA ALA A 322 17.46 -15.84 -2.32
C ALA A 322 16.88 -16.66 -3.48
N LYS A 323 17.13 -16.23 -4.73
CA LYS A 323 16.75 -16.97 -5.93
C LYS A 323 17.44 -18.33 -6.02
N GLU A 324 18.75 -18.40 -5.79
CA GLU A 324 19.51 -19.66 -5.78
C GLU A 324 19.00 -20.64 -4.71
N LEU A 325 18.64 -20.15 -3.52
CA LEU A 325 18.04 -20.96 -2.46
C LEU A 325 16.63 -21.44 -2.83
N TRP A 326 15.83 -20.57 -3.44
CA TRP A 326 14.46 -20.87 -3.87
C TRP A 326 14.42 -21.93 -4.98
N ASP A 327 15.31 -21.79 -5.97
CA ASP A 327 15.45 -22.73 -7.09
C ASP A 327 16.00 -24.09 -6.65
N ARG A 328 16.84 -24.11 -5.59
CA ARG A 328 17.46 -25.34 -5.08
C ARG A 328 16.52 -26.18 -4.23
N ASP A 329 15.78 -25.54 -3.32
CA ASP A 329 15.13 -26.25 -2.22
C ASP A 329 13.62 -26.36 -2.34
N TYR A 330 12.97 -25.91 -3.44
CA TYR A 330 11.51 -25.86 -3.71
C TYR A 330 10.67 -26.42 -2.56
N THR A 331 10.62 -25.68 -1.44
CA THR A 331 10.33 -26.31 -0.16
C THR A 331 8.83 -26.32 -0.01
N ALA A 332 8.21 -27.38 -0.55
CA ALA A 332 6.86 -27.75 -0.18
C ALA A 332 6.92 -28.48 1.19
N ILE A 333 6.69 -27.78 2.31
CA ILE A 333 6.25 -28.38 3.57
C ILE A 333 4.88 -29.02 3.31
N GLU A 334 4.88 -30.26 2.83
CA GLU A 334 3.71 -31.13 2.89
C GLU A 334 3.62 -31.69 4.31
N PHE A 335 2.60 -31.30 5.04
CA PHE A 335 2.21 -32.06 6.22
C PHE A 335 1.59 -33.36 5.75
N ASP A 336 2.20 -34.49 6.12
CA ASP A 336 1.70 -35.81 5.74
C ASP A 336 0.35 -36.11 6.41
N ASP A 337 -0.35 -37.12 5.91
CA ASP A 337 -1.63 -37.56 6.47
C ASP A 337 -1.53 -37.93 7.97
N LYS A 338 -0.32 -38.21 8.49
CA LYS A 338 -0.11 -38.51 9.91
C LYS A 338 -0.21 -37.26 10.77
N TYR A 339 0.26 -36.10 10.29
CA TYR A 339 0.06 -34.83 11.00
C TYR A 339 -1.44 -34.52 11.15
N TYR A 340 -2.23 -34.67 10.09
CA TYR A 340 -3.67 -34.43 10.15
C TYR A 340 -4.42 -35.46 11.02
N ALA A 341 -4.05 -36.74 10.95
CA ALA A 341 -4.59 -37.75 11.84
C ALA A 341 -4.27 -37.47 13.33
N SER A 342 -3.13 -36.82 13.62
CA SER A 342 -2.76 -36.44 14.98
C SER A 342 -3.60 -35.30 15.58
N LEU A 343 -4.28 -34.51 14.74
CA LEU A 343 -5.17 -33.42 15.15
C LEU A 343 -6.58 -33.92 15.46
N VAL A 344 -7.03 -34.99 14.80
CA VAL A 344 -8.36 -35.60 15.03
C VAL A 344 -8.40 -36.36 16.36
N ASN A 345 -7.30 -36.97 16.79
CA ASN A 345 -7.22 -37.79 18.01
C ASN A 345 -7.02 -37.00 19.32
N LYS A 346 -7.17 -35.66 19.32
CA LYS A 346 -6.99 -34.82 20.52
C LYS A 346 -8.29 -34.41 21.22
N ASN A 347 -9.44 -34.91 20.76
CA ASN A 347 -10.75 -34.66 21.37
C ASN A 347 -11.44 -35.93 21.91
N GLU A 348 -10.67 -36.91 22.41
CA GLU A 348 -11.17 -37.97 23.31
C GLU A 348 -10.49 -37.92 24.68
#